data_AF-A0A9Q1KKV8-F1
#
_entry.id   AF-A0A9Q1KKV8-F1
#
_cell.length_a   1.000
_cell.length_b   1.000
_cell.length_c   1.000
_cell.angle_alpha   90.00
_cell.angle_beta   90.00
_cell.angle_gamma   90.00
#
_symmetry.space_group_name_H-M   'P 1'
#
loop_
_entity.id
_entity.type
_entity.pdbx_description
1 polymer ?
#
loop_
_entity_poly.entity_id
_entity_poly.type
_entity_poly.pdbx_seq_one_letter_code
_entity_poly.pdbx_strand_id
1 'polypeptide(L)'
;MARGGDSVHTLSLKNHEIDEIIHAATETPIDHPVPIDPALILSNLITTLVGGKKLELIIEISLKKTDLDGHQARLSMPRSHTLREFSTKDEEEWLEAKEKLPGMVIDPCLCPHAMKLSKWKYHKNNKNTNKGCIDQSRRSWSYVLISGWNKLREANALFLKVWSFRVEDMLGLGMALKFDLIS
;
A
#
# COMPACT_ATOMS: atom_id res chain seq x y z
N MET A 1 35.11 -38.50 14.39
CA MET A 1 34.75 -37.10 14.71
C MET A 1 34.74 -36.32 13.41
N ALA A 2 33.65 -35.60 13.13
CA ALA A 2 33.37 -35.02 11.82
C ALA A 2 33.43 -33.47 11.86
N ARG A 3 33.62 -32.92 10.65
CA ARG A 3 33.24 -31.59 10.12
C ARG A 3 34.25 -30.45 10.21
N GLY A 4 34.57 -29.90 9.03
CA GLY A 4 35.22 -28.59 8.88
C GLY A 4 35.66 -28.16 7.47
N GLY A 5 35.16 -28.77 6.38
CA GLY A 5 35.77 -28.59 5.03
C GLY A 5 35.00 -27.80 3.96
N ASP A 6 33.66 -27.70 4.02
CA ASP A 6 32.88 -27.36 2.81
C ASP A 6 32.34 -25.92 2.71
N SER A 7 32.58 -25.06 3.69
CA SER A 7 31.89 -23.76 3.74
C SER A 7 32.57 -22.64 2.93
N VAL A 8 33.88 -22.71 2.69
CA VAL A 8 34.64 -21.56 2.14
C VAL A 8 34.64 -21.54 0.61
N HIS A 9 34.70 -22.71 -0.02
CA HIS A 9 34.66 -22.83 -1.49
C HIS A 9 33.26 -22.52 -2.06
N THR A 10 32.20 -22.89 -1.35
CA THR A 10 30.80 -22.65 -1.78
C THR A 10 30.35 -21.20 -1.63
N LEU A 11 30.95 -20.43 -0.71
CA LEU A 11 30.73 -18.98 -0.59
C LEU A 11 31.43 -18.20 -1.71
N SER A 12 32.64 -18.62 -2.10
CA SER A 12 33.41 -17.94 -3.16
C SER A 12 32.78 -18.08 -4.54
N LEU A 13 32.16 -19.23 -4.85
CA LEU A 13 31.45 -19.46 -6.11
C LEU A 13 30.16 -18.62 -6.21
N LYS A 14 29.42 -18.48 -5.10
CA LYS A 14 28.20 -17.65 -5.05
C LYS A 14 28.48 -16.15 -5.21
N ASN A 15 29.61 -15.67 -4.69
CA ASN A 15 29.99 -14.27 -4.85
C ASN A 15 30.36 -13.95 -6.30
N HIS A 16 30.99 -14.87 -7.02
CA HIS A 16 31.31 -14.69 -8.44
C HIS A 16 30.05 -14.63 -9.31
N GLU A 17 29.04 -15.48 -9.05
CA GLU A 17 27.74 -15.41 -9.74
C GLU A 17 27.00 -14.09 -9.44
N ILE A 18 27.11 -13.56 -8.23
CA ILE A 18 26.54 -12.25 -7.86
C ILE A 18 27.28 -11.12 -8.60
N ASP A 19 28.62 -11.18 -8.67
CA ASP A 19 29.42 -10.18 -9.38
C ASP A 19 29.17 -10.20 -10.89
N GLU A 20 28.96 -11.37 -11.50
CA GLU A 20 28.57 -11.49 -12.91
C GLU A 20 27.16 -10.93 -13.17
N ILE A 21 26.21 -11.14 -12.25
CA ILE A 21 24.86 -10.54 -12.36
C ILE A 21 24.92 -9.02 -12.24
N ILE A 22 25.75 -8.49 -11.33
CA ILE A 22 25.97 -7.05 -11.17
C ILE A 22 26.63 -6.48 -12.43
N HIS A 23 27.64 -7.16 -12.97
CA HIS A 23 28.35 -6.69 -14.15
C HIS A 23 27.45 -6.73 -15.41
N ALA A 24 26.68 -7.80 -15.61
CA ALA A 24 25.72 -7.92 -16.71
C ALA A 24 24.59 -6.88 -16.62
N ALA A 25 24.21 -6.44 -15.41
CA ALA A 25 23.25 -5.37 -15.20
C ALA A 25 23.82 -3.96 -15.51
N THR A 26 25.15 -3.80 -15.52
CA THR A 26 25.82 -2.51 -15.75
C THR A 26 26.21 -2.22 -17.20
N GLU A 27 26.14 -3.20 -18.11
CA GLU A 27 26.63 -3.04 -19.49
C GLU A 27 25.55 -2.88 -20.56
N THR A 28 24.30 -2.60 -20.20
CA THR A 28 23.34 -2.13 -21.21
C THR A 28 23.41 -0.60 -21.33
N PRO A 29 23.76 -0.03 -22.50
CA PRO A 29 23.73 1.41 -22.69
C PRO A 29 22.27 1.87 -22.71
N ILE A 30 21.77 2.31 -21.56
CA ILE A 30 20.44 2.91 -21.43
C ILE A 30 20.56 4.36 -21.90
N ASP A 31 20.36 4.59 -23.20
CA ASP A 31 20.44 5.93 -23.83
C ASP A 31 19.28 6.87 -23.44
N HIS A 32 18.37 6.47 -22.56
CA HIS A 32 17.34 7.35 -21.99
C HIS A 32 17.02 6.86 -20.58
N PRO A 33 17.06 7.69 -19.52
CA PRO A 33 16.62 7.26 -18.20
C PRO A 33 15.14 6.89 -18.31
N VAL A 34 14.84 5.59 -18.40
CA VAL A 34 13.47 5.10 -18.32
C VAL A 34 12.96 5.58 -16.97
N PRO A 35 11.91 6.42 -16.92
CA PRO A 35 11.31 6.79 -15.65
C PRO A 35 10.91 5.48 -14.97
N ILE A 36 11.60 5.13 -13.88
CA ILE A 36 11.33 3.88 -13.19
C ILE A 36 9.96 4.04 -12.56
N ASP A 37 8.95 3.35 -13.11
CA ASP A 37 7.57 3.42 -12.64
C ASP A 37 7.53 3.01 -11.15
N PRO A 38 7.13 3.92 -10.23
CA PRO A 38 7.03 3.60 -8.81
C PRO A 38 6.17 2.37 -8.51
N ALA A 39 5.16 2.11 -9.33
CA ALA A 39 4.32 0.92 -9.19
C ALA A 39 5.09 -0.38 -9.49
N LEU A 40 6.01 -0.34 -10.45
CA LEU A 40 6.88 -1.47 -10.77
C LEU A 40 7.86 -1.75 -9.64
N ILE A 41 8.48 -0.71 -9.07
CA ILE A 41 9.40 -0.85 -7.92
C ILE A 41 8.66 -1.44 -6.72
N LEU A 42 7.48 -0.88 -6.40
CA LEU A 42 6.64 -1.38 -5.32
C LEU A 42 6.24 -2.85 -5.53
N SER A 43 5.82 -3.21 -6.75
CA SER A 43 5.44 -4.58 -7.10
C SER A 43 6.61 -5.55 -6.91
N ASN A 44 7.80 -5.19 -7.36
CA ASN A 44 9.00 -6.01 -7.18
C ASN A 44 9.33 -6.18 -5.70
N LEU A 45 9.31 -5.11 -4.90
CA LEU A 45 9.55 -5.18 -3.46
C LEU A 45 8.55 -6.12 -2.76
N ILE A 46 7.24 -5.95 -3.04
CA ILE A 46 6.18 -6.76 -2.44
C ILE A 46 6.36 -8.23 -2.79
N THR A 47 6.60 -8.55 -4.06
CA THR A 47 6.66 -9.94 -4.52
C THR A 47 7.95 -10.64 -4.11
N THR A 48 9.09 -9.94 -4.12
CA THR A 48 10.41 -10.55 -3.91
C THR A 48 10.87 -10.55 -2.46
N LEU A 49 10.68 -9.46 -1.72
CA LEU A 49 11.18 -9.31 -0.35
C LEU A 49 10.12 -9.61 0.70
N VAL A 50 8.88 -9.22 0.43
CA VAL A 50 7.77 -9.37 1.38
C VAL A 50 7.03 -10.70 1.17
N GLY A 51 7.14 -11.31 0.00
CA GLY A 51 6.40 -12.53 -0.35
C GLY A 51 4.90 -12.29 -0.59
N GLY A 52 4.53 -11.04 -0.88
CA GLY A 52 3.16 -10.65 -1.15
C GLY A 52 2.65 -11.18 -2.49
N LYS A 53 1.37 -11.56 -2.50
CA LYS A 53 0.64 -12.08 -3.67
C LYS A 53 -0.65 -11.29 -3.89
N LYS A 54 -1.30 -11.52 -5.04
CA LYS A 54 -2.59 -10.88 -5.40
C LYS A 54 -2.52 -9.34 -5.31
N LEU A 55 -1.48 -8.76 -5.91
CA LEU A 55 -1.30 -7.31 -5.92
C LEU A 55 -2.33 -6.66 -6.86
N GLU A 56 -3.17 -5.79 -6.33
CA GLU A 56 -4.23 -5.14 -7.10
C GLU A 56 -4.34 -3.65 -6.76
N LEU A 57 -4.47 -2.80 -7.78
CA LEU A 57 -4.72 -1.37 -7.58
C LEU A 57 -6.16 -1.17 -7.07
N ILE A 58 -6.30 -0.54 -5.90
CA ILE A 58 -7.59 -0.36 -5.22
C ILE A 58 -8.10 1.07 -5.25
N ILE A 59 -7.23 2.08 -5.29
CA ILE A 59 -7.65 3.49 -5.35
C ILE A 59 -6.52 4.38 -5.85
N GLU A 60 -6.86 5.42 -6.61
CA GLU A 60 -5.99 6.57 -6.85
C GLU A 60 -6.51 7.76 -6.03
N ILE A 61 -5.64 8.39 -5.25
CA ILE A 61 -5.99 9.44 -4.28
C ILE A 61 -5.20 10.69 -4.61
N SER A 62 -5.90 11.81 -4.77
CA SER A 62 -5.31 13.13 -4.62
C SER A 62 -5.42 13.54 -3.15
N LEU A 63 -4.28 13.71 -2.48
CA LEU A 63 -4.25 14.07 -1.07
C LEU A 63 -4.85 15.46 -0.88
N LYS A 64 -5.88 15.55 -0.04
CA LYS A 64 -6.51 16.83 0.29
C LYS A 64 -5.77 17.48 1.45
N LYS A 65 -6.01 18.77 1.66
CA LYS A 65 -5.48 19.53 2.82
C LYS A 65 -5.74 18.81 4.15
N THR A 66 -6.89 18.14 4.29
CA THR A 66 -7.26 17.37 5.48
C THR A 66 -6.44 16.11 5.68
N ASP A 67 -5.96 15.47 4.60
CA ASP A 67 -5.07 14.32 4.71
C ASP A 67 -3.65 14.77 5.09
N LEU A 68 -3.26 15.99 4.75
CA LEU A 68 -1.96 16.57 5.12
C LEU A 68 -1.96 17.22 6.53
N ASP A 69 -3.15 17.41 7.12
CA ASP A 69 -3.32 18.00 8.45
C ASP A 69 -2.88 17.02 9.55
N GLY A 70 -1.84 17.42 10.29
CA GLY A 70 -1.23 16.62 11.35
C GLY A 70 -2.15 16.37 12.54
N HIS A 71 -3.18 17.21 12.70
CA HIS A 71 -4.21 17.00 13.71
C HIS A 71 -5.19 15.90 13.31
N GLN A 72 -5.43 15.68 12.01
CA GLN A 72 -6.32 14.63 11.52
C GLN A 72 -5.63 13.27 11.48
N ALA A 73 -4.32 13.24 11.20
CA ALA A 73 -3.44 12.07 11.29
C ALA A 73 -3.99 10.79 10.62
N ARG A 74 -4.67 10.96 9.49
CA ARG A 74 -5.35 9.87 8.79
C ARG A 74 -5.34 10.08 7.28
N LEU A 75 -5.39 8.97 6.55
CA LEU A 75 -5.68 8.94 5.12
C LEU A 75 -7.06 8.34 4.91
N SER A 76 -7.96 9.09 4.28
CA SER A 76 -9.30 8.60 3.92
C SER A 76 -9.31 8.01 2.51
N MET A 77 -9.89 6.82 2.36
CA MET A 77 -10.12 6.12 1.10
C MET A 77 -11.64 5.96 0.89
N PRO A 78 -12.29 6.94 0.23
CA PRO A 78 -13.74 6.91 0.03
C PRO A 78 -14.16 5.73 -0.83
N ARG A 79 -15.21 5.00 -0.41
CA ARG A 79 -15.73 3.86 -1.16
C ARG A 79 -16.14 4.21 -2.59
N SER A 80 -16.61 5.44 -2.81
CA SER A 80 -16.99 5.92 -4.15
C SER A 80 -15.82 6.00 -5.12
N HIS A 81 -14.58 6.02 -4.63
CA HIS A 81 -13.36 6.08 -5.44
C HIS A 81 -12.57 4.77 -5.42
N THR A 82 -12.99 3.80 -4.61
CA THR A 82 -12.37 2.48 -4.60
C THR A 82 -12.75 1.74 -5.88
N LEU A 83 -11.75 1.23 -6.59
CA LEU A 83 -11.88 0.57 -7.89
C LEU A 83 -12.39 -0.86 -7.78
N ARG A 84 -12.12 -1.53 -6.64
CA ARG A 84 -12.50 -2.92 -6.37
C ARG A 84 -12.59 -3.19 -4.88
N GLU A 85 -13.32 -4.25 -4.51
CA GLU A 85 -13.26 -4.76 -3.13
C GLU A 85 -11.91 -5.44 -2.90
N PHE A 86 -11.32 -5.22 -1.73
CA PHE A 86 -10.00 -5.75 -1.38
C PHE A 86 -9.96 -6.48 -0.05
N SER A 87 -10.97 -6.28 0.80
CA SER A 87 -11.17 -7.01 2.05
C SER A 87 -11.87 -8.33 1.80
N THR A 88 -11.60 -9.35 2.62
CA THR A 88 -12.41 -10.57 2.69
C THR A 88 -13.73 -10.29 3.43
N LYS A 89 -14.67 -11.23 3.38
CA LYS A 89 -15.94 -11.11 4.11
C LYS A 89 -15.72 -10.95 5.62
N ASP A 90 -14.81 -11.73 6.19
CA ASP A 90 -14.52 -11.71 7.63
C ASP A 90 -13.83 -10.40 8.04
N GLU A 91 -12.88 -9.92 7.23
CA GLU A 91 -12.25 -8.60 7.42
C GLU A 91 -13.28 -7.48 7.35
N GLU A 92 -14.22 -7.59 6.41
CA GLU A 92 -15.28 -6.61 6.25
C GLU A 92 -16.25 -6.62 7.43
N GLU A 93 -16.63 -7.79 7.95
CA GLU A 93 -17.45 -7.93 9.15
C GLU A 93 -16.78 -7.30 10.38
N TRP A 94 -15.47 -7.50 10.55
CA TRP A 94 -14.69 -6.81 11.60
C TRP A 94 -14.70 -5.29 11.43
N LEU A 95 -14.43 -4.81 10.22
CA LEU A 95 -14.44 -3.38 9.92
C LEU A 95 -15.85 -2.78 10.15
N GLU A 96 -16.90 -3.53 9.84
CA GLU A 96 -18.29 -3.13 10.07
C GLU A 96 -18.68 -3.08 11.55
N ALA A 97 -18.07 -3.93 12.38
CA ALA A 97 -18.16 -3.88 13.83
C ALA A 97 -17.40 -2.69 14.45
N LYS A 98 -16.81 -1.81 13.63
CA LYS A 98 -15.94 -0.69 14.01
C LYS A 98 -14.63 -1.13 14.66
N GLU A 99 -14.24 -2.38 14.46
CA GLU A 99 -12.93 -2.87 14.86
C GLU A 99 -11.83 -2.33 13.93
N LYS A 100 -10.60 -2.40 14.42
CA LYS A 100 -9.41 -1.95 13.70
C LYS A 100 -8.67 -3.15 13.15
N LEU A 101 -8.65 -3.30 11.83
CA LEU A 101 -7.88 -4.36 11.19
C LEU A 101 -6.40 -3.96 11.19
N PRO A 102 -5.50 -4.71 11.86
CA PRO A 102 -4.07 -4.48 11.74
C PRO A 102 -3.63 -4.83 10.32
N GLY A 103 -2.73 -4.04 9.76
CA GLY A 103 -2.19 -4.28 8.43
C GLY A 103 -0.81 -3.67 8.26
N MET A 104 -0.04 -4.27 7.35
CA MET A 104 1.22 -3.71 6.88
C MET A 104 0.93 -2.69 5.78
N VAL A 105 1.55 -1.52 5.88
CA VAL A 105 1.54 -0.48 4.86
C VAL A 105 2.96 -0.25 4.38
N ILE A 106 3.22 -0.44 3.10
CA ILE A 106 4.51 -0.08 2.47
C ILE A 106 4.34 1.31 1.86
N ASP A 107 5.14 2.26 2.30
CA ASP A 107 5.07 3.63 1.82
C ASP A 107 5.79 3.84 0.48
N PRO A 108 5.68 5.03 -0.14
CA PRO A 108 6.37 5.30 -1.40
C PRO A 108 7.90 5.34 -1.31
N CYS A 109 8.46 5.45 -0.10
CA CYS A 109 9.89 5.26 0.18
C CYS A 109 10.25 3.80 0.40
N LEU A 110 9.33 2.87 0.13
CA LEU A 110 9.48 1.41 0.22
C LEU A 110 9.70 0.92 1.65
N CYS A 111 9.32 1.72 2.65
CA CYS A 111 9.45 1.35 4.06
C CYS A 111 8.14 0.70 4.55
N PRO A 112 8.21 -0.48 5.20
CA PRO A 112 7.04 -1.11 5.79
C PRO A 112 6.68 -0.49 7.15
N HIS A 113 5.39 -0.28 7.39
CA HIS A 113 4.84 0.28 8.62
C HIS A 113 3.66 -0.55 9.11
N ALA A 114 3.62 -0.82 10.42
CA ALA A 114 2.41 -1.38 11.05
C ALA A 114 1.38 -0.27 11.23
N MET A 115 0.22 -0.40 10.60
CA MET A 115 -0.88 0.54 10.68
C MET A 115 -2.20 -0.17 10.98
N LYS A 116 -3.25 0.62 11.21
CA LYS A 116 -4.59 0.12 11.44
C LYS A 116 -5.54 0.67 10.40
N LEU A 117 -6.35 -0.20 9.82
CA LEU A 117 -7.43 0.13 8.92
C LEU A 117 -8.75 0.16 9.70
N SER A 118 -9.61 1.13 9.41
CA SER A 118 -10.95 1.23 9.98
C SER A 118 -11.96 1.60 8.91
N LYS A 119 -13.22 1.22 9.09
CA LYS A 119 -14.33 1.66 8.22
C LYS A 119 -15.16 2.72 8.93
N TRP A 120 -15.25 3.91 8.33
CA TRP A 120 -15.97 5.05 8.88
C TRP A 120 -17.22 5.31 8.04
N LYS A 121 -18.39 5.23 8.67
CA LYS A 121 -19.69 5.54 8.04
C LYS A 121 -20.07 6.99 8.32
N TYR A 122 -20.42 7.73 7.28
CA TYR A 122 -20.94 9.08 7.38
C TYR A 122 -22.47 9.04 7.28
N HIS A 123 -23.15 9.69 8.21
CA HIS A 123 -24.57 9.95 8.08
C HIS A 123 -24.76 11.26 7.33
N LYS A 124 -25.46 11.23 6.19
CA LYS A 124 -26.00 12.46 5.64
C LYS A 124 -27.06 12.97 6.62
N ASN A 125 -26.75 14.05 7.33
CA ASN A 125 -27.76 14.81 8.07
C ASN A 125 -28.71 15.42 7.06
N ASN A 126 -29.74 14.67 6.68
CA ASN A 126 -30.81 15.19 5.85
C ASN A 126 -31.69 16.04 6.79
N LYS A 127 -31.33 17.31 6.98
CA LYS A 127 -32.09 18.28 7.79
C LYS A 127 -33.49 18.59 7.22
N ASN A 128 -33.97 17.82 6.23
CA ASN A 128 -35.19 18.14 5.50
C ASN A 128 -36.06 16.93 5.10
N THR A 129 -36.00 15.80 5.82
CA THR A 129 -36.94 14.69 5.57
C THR A 129 -37.65 14.26 6.85
N ASN A 130 -38.85 14.79 7.05
CA ASN A 130 -39.87 14.35 8.02
C ASN A 130 -40.43 12.94 7.71
N LYS A 131 -39.60 11.97 7.33
CA LYS A 131 -40.05 10.58 7.12
C LYS A 131 -38.98 9.60 7.60
N GLY A 132 -39.36 8.80 8.59
CA GLY A 132 -38.54 7.81 9.32
C GLY A 132 -38.09 6.60 8.50
N CYS A 133 -37.59 6.81 7.29
CA CYS A 133 -37.03 5.77 6.44
C CYS A 133 -35.57 6.15 6.14
N ILE A 134 -34.64 5.75 7.01
CA ILE A 134 -33.20 5.88 6.69
C ILE A 134 -32.88 4.82 5.64
N ASP A 135 -32.83 5.22 4.37
CA ASP A 135 -32.34 4.39 3.28
C ASP A 135 -30.87 4.01 3.56
N GLN A 136 -30.65 2.73 3.91
CA GLN A 136 -29.33 2.20 4.24
C GLN A 136 -28.37 2.24 3.04
N SER A 137 -28.91 2.28 1.81
CA SER A 137 -28.16 2.36 0.55
C SER A 137 -27.40 3.70 0.38
N ARG A 138 -27.81 4.74 1.10
CA ARG A 138 -27.27 6.11 0.95
C ARG A 138 -26.21 6.49 1.98
N ARG A 139 -25.74 5.55 2.80
CA ARG A 139 -24.67 5.85 3.77
C ARG A 139 -23.33 5.86 3.03
N SER A 140 -22.79 7.05 2.80
CA SER A 140 -21.42 7.22 2.33
C SER A 140 -20.46 6.72 3.41
N TRP A 141 -19.38 6.06 3.01
CA TRP A 141 -18.38 5.56 3.95
C TRP A 141 -16.97 5.57 3.33
N SER A 142 -15.96 5.46 4.18
CA SER A 142 -14.55 5.39 3.77
C SER A 142 -13.82 4.34 4.58
N TYR A 143 -12.85 3.68 3.94
CA TYR A 143 -11.77 3.05 4.68
C TYR A 143 -10.80 4.15 5.12
N VAL A 144 -10.27 4.04 6.32
CA VAL A 144 -9.41 5.07 6.91
C VAL A 144 -8.19 4.38 7.49
N LEU A 145 -7.02 4.74 6.96
CA LEU A 145 -5.75 4.40 7.59
C LEU A 145 -5.50 5.37 8.72
N ILE A 146 -5.45 4.82 9.92
CA ILE A 146 -5.25 5.53 11.18
C ILE A 146 -3.94 5.05 11.81
N SER A 147 -3.38 5.88 12.70
CA SER A 147 -2.12 5.65 13.42
C SER A 147 -0.91 5.41 12.51
N GLY A 148 0.04 6.36 12.51
CA GLY A 148 1.26 6.30 11.69
C GLY A 148 1.23 7.14 10.42
N TRP A 149 0.05 7.61 9.97
CA TRP A 149 -0.06 8.44 8.76
C TRP A 149 0.75 9.74 8.87
N ASN A 150 0.85 10.34 10.07
CA ASN A 150 1.72 11.50 10.28
C ASN A 150 3.20 11.24 9.96
N LYS A 151 3.67 9.99 10.04
CA LYS A 151 5.02 9.61 9.62
C LYS A 151 5.14 9.53 8.09
N LEU A 152 4.03 9.25 7.42
CA LEU A 152 3.96 9.06 5.97
C LEU A 152 3.68 10.35 5.21
N ARG A 153 2.87 11.25 5.78
CA ARG A 153 2.44 12.50 5.11
C ARG A 153 3.61 13.41 4.70
N GLU A 154 4.71 13.38 5.44
CA GLU A 154 5.89 14.24 5.19
C GLU A 154 6.73 13.72 4.02
N ALA A 155 6.61 12.43 3.71
CA ALA A 155 7.29 11.77 2.59
C ALA A 155 6.44 11.68 1.31
N ASN A 156 5.16 12.07 1.36
CA ASN A 156 4.20 11.81 0.29
C ASN A 156 3.92 13.02 -0.61
N ALA A 157 3.82 12.76 -1.92
CA ALA A 157 3.42 13.73 -2.93
C ALA A 157 1.89 13.88 -3.02
N LEU A 158 1.43 14.88 -3.79
CA LEU A 158 0.01 15.24 -3.95
C LEU A 158 -0.89 14.11 -4.50
N PHE A 159 -0.31 13.11 -5.16
CA PHE A 159 -1.05 12.01 -5.78
C PHE A 159 -0.44 10.65 -5.42
N LEU A 160 -1.28 9.77 -4.85
CA LEU A 160 -0.93 8.43 -4.45
C LEU A 160 -1.80 7.42 -5.17
N LYS A 161 -1.18 6.30 -5.55
CA LYS A 161 -1.90 5.07 -5.88
C LYS A 161 -1.73 4.11 -4.71
N VAL A 162 -2.80 3.40 -4.37
CA VAL A 162 -2.80 2.40 -3.29
C VAL A 162 -3.16 1.04 -3.88
N TRP A 163 -2.34 0.05 -3.58
CA TRP A 163 -2.54 -1.34 -3.96
C TRP A 163 -2.84 -2.18 -2.72
N SER A 164 -3.69 -3.18 -2.86
CA SER A 164 -3.81 -4.26 -1.88
C SER A 164 -2.95 -5.44 -2.27
N PHE A 165 -2.43 -6.17 -1.30
CA PHE A 165 -1.78 -7.46 -1.49
C PHE A 165 -2.04 -8.38 -0.29
N ARG A 166 -1.62 -9.64 -0.41
CA ARG A 166 -1.79 -10.67 0.62
C ARG A 166 -0.45 -11.30 1.01
N VAL A 167 -0.19 -11.41 2.30
CA VAL A 167 0.92 -12.17 2.88
C VAL A 167 0.31 -13.18 3.85
N GLU A 168 0.43 -14.48 3.56
CA GLU A 168 -0.23 -15.52 4.38
C GLU A 168 -1.71 -15.21 4.66
N ASP A 169 -2.43 -14.79 3.60
CA ASP A 169 -3.82 -14.32 3.62
C ASP A 169 -4.12 -13.03 4.40
N MET A 170 -3.15 -12.47 5.14
CA MET A 170 -3.28 -11.17 5.77
C MET A 170 -3.26 -10.03 4.74
N LEU A 171 -4.17 -9.06 4.89
CA LEU A 171 -4.21 -7.86 4.06
C LEU A 171 -2.99 -6.96 4.31
N GLY A 172 -2.31 -6.60 3.23
CA GLY A 172 -1.32 -5.53 3.17
C GLY A 172 -1.73 -4.45 2.17
N LEU A 173 -1.25 -3.23 2.39
CA LEU A 173 -1.42 -2.11 1.46
C LEU A 173 -0.07 -1.56 1.02
N GLY A 174 0.10 -1.31 -0.28
CA GLY A 174 1.29 -0.68 -0.84
C GLY A 174 0.92 0.69 -1.42
N MET A 175 1.78 1.67 -1.24
CA MET A 175 1.60 3.02 -1.78
C MET A 175 2.73 3.35 -2.75
N ALA A 176 2.39 3.99 -3.86
CA ALA A 176 3.36 4.51 -4.80
C ALA A 176 2.90 5.87 -5.30
N LEU A 177 3.87 6.75 -5.57
CA LEU A 177 3.59 8.07 -6.12
C LEU A 177 3.05 7.94 -7.54
N LYS A 178 2.08 8.78 -7.89
CA LYS A 178 1.69 8.98 -9.28
C LYS A 178 2.55 10.12 -9.84
N PHE A 179 3.50 9.79 -10.70
CA PHE A 179 4.16 10.79 -11.54
C PHE A 179 3.31 10.97 -12.79
N ASP A 180 2.62 12.10 -12.89
CA ASP A 180 2.12 12.55 -14.18
C ASP A 180 3.34 13.13 -14.90
N LEU A 181 3.83 12.44 -15.94
CA LEU A 181 4.78 13.02 -16.87
C LEU A 181 4.10 14.27 -17.44
N ILE A 182 4.63 15.44 -17.10
CA ILE A 182 4.23 16.70 -17.72
C ILE A 182 4.59 16.54 -19.21
N SER A 183 3.57 16.39 -20.06
CA SER A 183 3.71 16.41 -21.52
C SER A 183 3.93 17.82 -22.03
#